data_AF-A0A109KX74-F1
#
_entry.id   AF-A0A109KX74-F1
#
_cell.length_a   1.000
_cell.length_b   1.000
_cell.length_c   1.000
_cell.angle_alpha   90.00
_cell.angle_beta   90.00
_cell.angle_gamma   90.00
#
_symmetry.space_group_name_H-M   'P 1'
#
loop_
_entity.id
_entity.type
_entity.pdbx_description
1 polymer ?
#
loop_
_entity_poly.entity_id
_entity_poly.type
_entity_poly.pdbx_seq_one_letter_code
_entity_poly.pdbx_strand_id
1 'polypeptide(L)'
;MSYIKSVRQLRAIFFGHTLADVAVCAAKGSEIARWGDTWWAGRTGREIPDPNNHKWPDYLSGRLPRSWLRAPLIADFPVLQTILDDPLWPLLQRLVHPDEDTGCWAAQLRLNGRSFRYFSATRLQRLCGVPHWRRLACLFALLASERPSDYASQKWLRRELTVYVLCVCLELPGLVDPVVLYNVLEEANHQGKLGTLADWPKSSDEFRQKIQRLRRIQQRLIARGWIREWRHQERLLFWHLLREPLLLVRLLTGSPSGDLNRDHLCNRARLWLRQAQRDRVNFEAAEPGSWRWCDPTRGGSPPFAWVVPWA
;
A
#
# COMPACT_ATOMS: atom_id res chain seq x y z
N MET A 1 -6.33 -15.34 -18.09
CA MET A 1 -5.11 -14.50 -18.06
C MET A 1 -4.04 -15.21 -17.26
N SER A 2 -2.85 -15.42 -17.84
CA SER A 2 -1.71 -15.99 -17.11
C SER A 2 -1.23 -14.97 -16.06
N TYR A 3 -1.09 -15.41 -14.81
CA TYR A 3 -0.77 -14.52 -13.70
C TYR A 3 0.70 -14.08 -13.78
N ILE A 4 0.99 -12.78 -13.92
CA ILE A 4 2.37 -12.29 -13.97
C ILE A 4 3.09 -12.61 -12.66
N LYS A 5 4.20 -13.35 -12.77
CA LYS A 5 4.92 -13.99 -11.65
C LYS A 5 5.33 -12.99 -10.57
N SER A 6 5.83 -11.81 -10.97
CA SER A 6 6.31 -10.76 -10.05
C SER A 6 5.20 -10.23 -9.14
N VAL A 7 4.01 -9.96 -9.68
CA VAL A 7 2.86 -9.50 -8.89
C VAL A 7 2.38 -10.59 -7.93
N ARG A 8 2.43 -11.86 -8.35
CA ARG A 8 2.04 -12.99 -7.48
C ARG A 8 2.95 -13.09 -6.29
N GLN A 9 4.25 -12.97 -6.57
CA GLN A 9 5.29 -13.01 -5.56
C GLN A 9 5.15 -11.83 -4.59
N LEU A 10 4.91 -10.61 -5.09
CA LEU A 10 4.68 -9.43 -4.26
C LEU A 10 3.47 -9.61 -3.32
N ARG A 11 2.32 -10.07 -3.85
CA ARG A 11 1.12 -10.37 -3.04
C ARG A 11 1.41 -11.40 -1.95
N ALA A 12 2.18 -12.44 -2.29
CA ALA A 12 2.58 -13.49 -1.37
C ALA A 12 3.52 -12.98 -0.26
N ILE A 13 4.47 -12.10 -0.62
CA ILE A 13 5.38 -11.43 0.33
C ILE A 13 4.55 -10.60 1.32
N PHE A 14 3.60 -9.78 0.84
CA PHE A 14 2.71 -9.02 1.71
C PHE A 14 1.91 -9.94 2.65
N PHE A 15 1.41 -11.07 2.16
CA PHE A 15 0.73 -12.07 2.99
C PHE A 15 1.65 -12.61 4.08
N GLY A 16 2.85 -13.10 3.73
CA GLY A 16 3.77 -13.72 4.67
C GLY A 16 4.29 -12.75 5.74
N HIS A 17 4.60 -11.52 5.35
CA HIS A 17 5.04 -10.50 6.29
C HIS A 17 3.89 -9.98 7.18
N THR A 18 2.67 -9.85 6.64
CA THR A 18 1.49 -9.55 7.47
C THR A 18 1.22 -10.68 8.47
N LEU A 19 1.40 -11.94 8.06
CA LEU A 19 1.29 -13.10 8.94
C LEU A 19 2.29 -13.02 10.10
N ALA A 20 3.56 -12.72 9.81
CA ALA A 20 4.57 -12.56 10.86
C ALA A 20 4.20 -11.44 11.85
N ASP A 21 3.67 -10.33 11.35
CA ASP A 21 3.25 -9.18 12.16
C ASP A 21 2.08 -9.53 13.10
N VAL A 22 1.01 -10.15 12.61
CA VAL A 22 -0.13 -10.56 13.44
C VAL A 22 0.16 -11.75 14.35
N ALA A 23 1.11 -12.60 13.97
CA ALA A 23 1.65 -13.65 14.81
C ALA A 23 2.56 -13.11 15.92
N VAL A 24 2.90 -11.82 15.88
CA VAL A 24 3.83 -11.16 16.81
C VAL A 24 5.19 -11.88 16.83
N CYS A 25 5.64 -12.37 15.66
CA CYS A 25 6.95 -12.98 15.49
C CYS A 25 7.82 -12.14 14.54
N ALA A 26 9.14 -12.20 14.69
CA ALA A 26 10.00 -11.51 13.74
C ALA A 26 9.84 -12.11 12.33
N ALA A 27 9.86 -11.27 11.29
CA ALA A 27 9.85 -11.70 9.89
C ALA A 27 11.20 -12.31 9.47
N LYS A 28 11.59 -13.39 10.15
CA LYS A 28 12.78 -14.22 9.89
C LYS A 28 12.32 -15.66 9.69
N GLY A 29 12.98 -16.37 8.77
CA GLY A 29 12.60 -17.75 8.43
C GLY A 29 12.49 -18.69 9.64
N SER A 30 13.48 -18.66 10.54
CA SER A 30 13.48 -19.50 11.75
C SER A 30 12.34 -19.18 12.72
N GLU A 31 12.01 -17.90 12.87
CA GLU A 31 11.01 -17.42 13.81
C GLU A 31 9.59 -17.76 13.35
N ILE A 32 9.29 -17.53 12.08
CA ILE A 32 7.99 -17.89 11.50
C ILE A 32 7.80 -19.40 11.41
N ALA A 33 8.88 -20.17 11.22
CA ALA A 33 8.82 -21.63 11.27
C ALA A 33 8.45 -22.12 12.68
N ARG A 34 9.19 -21.69 13.70
CA ARG A 34 8.92 -22.04 15.10
C ARG A 34 7.49 -21.68 15.53
N TRP A 35 7.05 -20.47 15.19
CA TRP A 35 5.68 -20.04 15.47
C TRP A 35 4.67 -20.90 14.71
N GLY A 36 4.86 -21.10 13.40
CA GLY A 36 3.94 -21.84 12.55
C GLY A 36 3.77 -23.29 12.99
N ASP A 37 4.86 -23.91 13.45
CA ASP A 37 4.83 -25.28 13.95
C ASP A 37 4.05 -25.39 15.26
N THR A 38 4.30 -24.45 16.19
CA THR A 38 3.57 -24.36 17.47
C THR A 38 2.08 -24.10 17.25
N TRP A 39 1.75 -23.17 16.35
CA TRP A 39 0.38 -22.82 16.00
C TRP A 39 -0.36 -24.01 15.37
N TRP A 40 0.27 -24.74 14.44
CA TRP A 40 -0.35 -25.89 13.80
C TRP A 40 -0.60 -27.05 14.77
N ALA A 41 0.38 -27.36 15.62
CA ALA A 41 0.25 -28.38 16.64
C ALA A 41 -0.88 -28.05 17.62
N GLY A 42 -0.93 -26.80 18.11
CA GLY A 42 -2.00 -26.33 19.00
C GLY A 42 -3.38 -26.38 18.36
N ARG A 43 -3.49 -26.10 17.05
CA ARG A 43 -4.78 -26.09 16.34
C ARG A 43 -5.30 -27.50 16.03
N THR A 44 -4.43 -28.41 15.63
CA THR A 44 -4.83 -29.72 15.08
C THR A 44 -4.68 -30.87 16.06
N GLY A 45 -4.02 -30.66 17.19
CA GLY A 45 -3.69 -31.71 18.16
C GLY A 45 -2.75 -32.78 17.58
N ARG A 46 -2.12 -32.51 16.43
CA ARG A 46 -1.21 -33.41 15.73
C ARG A 46 0.13 -32.71 15.56
N GLU A 47 1.21 -33.46 15.77
CA GLU A 47 2.50 -33.07 15.23
C GLU A 47 2.43 -33.01 13.70
N ILE A 48 3.23 -32.15 13.10
CA ILE A 48 3.13 -31.88 11.67
C ILE A 48 3.57 -33.13 10.91
N PRO A 49 2.83 -33.60 9.89
CA PRO A 49 3.12 -34.88 9.23
C PRO A 49 4.49 -34.97 8.53
N ASP A 50 5.21 -33.86 8.35
CA ASP A 50 6.50 -33.85 7.65
C ASP A 50 7.38 -32.64 8.07
N PRO A 51 8.48 -32.86 8.82
CA PRO A 51 9.43 -31.82 9.20
C PRO A 51 10.18 -31.17 8.03
N ASN A 52 10.16 -31.77 6.84
CA ASN A 52 10.85 -31.25 5.66
C ASN A 52 9.94 -30.46 4.71
N ASN A 53 8.63 -30.39 4.99
CA ASN A 53 7.65 -29.65 4.18
C ASN A 53 7.37 -28.24 4.72
N HIS A 54 8.12 -27.79 5.74
CA HIS A 54 7.98 -26.50 6.41
C HIS A 54 8.46 -25.33 5.53
N LYS A 55 7.61 -24.95 4.59
CA LYS A 55 7.80 -23.76 3.74
C LYS A 55 7.37 -22.46 4.43
N TRP A 56 7.31 -22.41 5.77
CA TRP A 56 7.04 -21.17 6.50
C TRP A 56 8.00 -20.04 6.11
N PRO A 57 9.33 -20.27 6.00
CA PRO A 57 10.24 -19.23 5.53
C PRO A 57 9.95 -18.79 4.09
N ASP A 58 9.48 -19.69 3.23
CA ASP A 58 9.19 -19.37 1.83
C ASP A 58 8.03 -18.36 1.70
N TYR A 59 7.16 -18.25 2.71
CA TYR A 59 6.07 -17.28 2.69
C TYR A 59 6.58 -15.84 2.74
N LEU A 60 7.69 -15.61 3.44
CA LEU A 60 8.39 -14.31 3.45
C LEU A 60 9.05 -14.01 2.10
N SER A 61 9.40 -15.04 1.33
CA SER A 61 10.04 -14.93 0.00
C SER A 61 9.06 -14.94 -1.17
N GLY A 62 7.75 -15.00 -0.88
CA GLY A 62 6.69 -14.88 -1.89
C GLY A 62 6.09 -16.18 -2.40
N ARG A 63 6.11 -17.24 -1.59
CA ARG A 63 5.19 -18.38 -1.77
C ARG A 63 3.91 -18.15 -0.97
N LEU A 64 2.75 -18.46 -1.54
CA LEU A 64 1.50 -18.48 -0.77
C LEU A 64 1.29 -19.87 -0.14
N PRO A 65 0.70 -19.93 1.07
CA PRO A 65 0.21 -21.19 1.60
C PRO A 65 -0.84 -21.81 0.67
N ARG A 66 -0.86 -23.15 0.62
CA ARG A 66 -1.91 -23.91 -0.09
C ARG A 66 -3.26 -23.66 0.57
N SER A 67 -4.35 -23.86 -0.17
CA SER A 67 -5.73 -23.59 0.28
C SER A 67 -6.06 -24.22 1.65
N TRP A 68 -5.68 -25.48 1.87
CA TRP A 68 -5.92 -26.22 3.12
C TRP A 68 -5.23 -25.62 4.35
N LEU A 69 -4.09 -24.95 4.20
CA LEU A 69 -3.38 -24.27 5.29
C LEU A 69 -3.81 -22.81 5.40
N ARG A 70 -4.09 -22.19 4.25
CA ARG A 70 -4.47 -20.79 4.14
C ARG A 70 -5.83 -20.51 4.79
N ALA A 71 -6.82 -21.38 4.61
CA ALA A 71 -8.15 -21.20 5.19
C ALA A 71 -8.12 -21.19 6.74
N PRO A 72 -7.45 -22.15 7.41
CA PRO A 72 -7.19 -22.07 8.85
C PRO A 72 -6.48 -20.79 9.29
N LEU A 73 -5.42 -20.37 8.60
CA LEU A 73 -4.69 -19.13 8.91
C LEU A 73 -5.60 -17.90 8.83
N ILE A 74 -6.46 -17.82 7.80
CA ILE A 74 -7.41 -16.71 7.63
C ILE A 74 -8.50 -16.74 8.70
N ALA A 75 -8.94 -17.92 9.13
CA ALA A 75 -9.92 -18.05 10.19
C ALA A 75 -9.41 -17.46 11.51
N ASP A 76 -8.14 -17.67 11.85
CA ASP A 76 -7.52 -17.11 13.06
C ASP A 76 -7.07 -15.66 12.87
N PHE A 77 -6.66 -15.30 11.66
CA PHE A 77 -6.14 -13.98 11.32
C PHE A 77 -6.91 -13.39 10.12
N PRO A 78 -8.13 -12.87 10.32
CA PRO A 78 -8.98 -12.37 9.23
C PRO A 78 -8.35 -11.26 8.39
N VAL A 79 -7.40 -10.50 8.94
CA VAL A 79 -6.67 -9.45 8.21
C VAL A 79 -5.93 -10.01 6.99
N LEU A 80 -5.51 -11.28 7.01
CA LEU A 80 -4.83 -11.92 5.89
C LEU A 80 -5.73 -12.02 4.64
N GLN A 81 -7.03 -12.21 4.82
CA GLN A 81 -8.00 -12.16 3.72
C GLN A 81 -8.02 -10.78 3.08
N THR A 82 -7.91 -9.73 3.90
CA THR A 82 -7.92 -8.34 3.43
C THR A 82 -6.69 -7.98 2.58
N ILE A 83 -5.56 -8.66 2.83
CA ILE A 83 -4.40 -8.61 1.93
C ILE A 83 -4.75 -9.29 0.62
N LEU A 84 -5.29 -10.51 0.65
CA LEU A 84 -5.57 -11.26 -0.56
C LEU A 84 -6.59 -10.55 -1.46
N ASP A 85 -7.61 -9.94 -0.89
CA ASP A 85 -8.70 -9.30 -1.63
C ASP A 85 -8.39 -7.86 -2.06
N ASP A 86 -7.19 -7.37 -1.75
CA ASP A 86 -6.85 -5.98 -2.06
C ASP A 86 -6.84 -5.74 -3.59
N PRO A 87 -7.52 -4.69 -4.08
CA PRO A 87 -7.62 -4.40 -5.51
C PRO A 87 -6.27 -4.01 -6.14
N LEU A 88 -5.24 -3.75 -5.33
CA LEU A 88 -3.90 -3.48 -5.82
C LEU A 88 -3.36 -4.62 -6.69
N TRP A 89 -3.59 -5.88 -6.33
CA TRP A 89 -3.00 -7.01 -7.05
C TRP A 89 -3.53 -7.15 -8.48
N PRO A 90 -4.84 -7.30 -8.71
CA PRO A 90 -5.34 -7.37 -10.08
C PRO A 90 -4.97 -6.12 -10.88
N LEU A 91 -4.94 -4.94 -10.27
CA LEU A 91 -4.49 -3.73 -10.96
C LEU A 91 -3.02 -3.80 -11.38
N LEU A 92 -2.12 -4.20 -10.49
CA LEU A 92 -0.70 -4.34 -10.81
C LEU A 92 -0.48 -5.36 -11.92
N GLN A 93 -1.21 -6.49 -11.91
CA GLN A 93 -1.15 -7.49 -12.98
C GLN A 93 -1.48 -6.91 -14.35
N ARG A 94 -2.43 -5.98 -14.40
CA ARG A 94 -2.83 -5.33 -15.64
C ARG A 94 -1.86 -4.24 -16.08
N LEU A 95 -1.31 -3.51 -15.10
CA LEU A 95 -0.30 -2.48 -15.34
C LEU A 95 0.99 -3.05 -15.95
N VAL A 96 1.40 -4.24 -15.51
CA VAL A 96 2.60 -4.90 -16.03
C VAL A 96 2.34 -5.79 -17.25
N HIS A 97 1.09 -5.90 -17.70
CA HIS A 97 0.74 -6.64 -18.91
C HIS A 97 0.79 -5.72 -20.13
N PRO A 98 1.58 -5.99 -21.19
CA PRO A 98 1.75 -5.07 -22.31
C PRO A 98 0.43 -4.73 -23.01
N ASP A 99 -0.41 -5.72 -23.28
CA ASP A 99 -1.62 -5.54 -24.13
C ASP A 99 -2.92 -5.17 -23.39
N GLU A 100 -2.87 -4.86 -22.10
CA GLU A 100 -4.08 -4.54 -21.31
C GLU A 100 -4.49 -3.07 -21.46
N ASP A 101 -5.72 -2.83 -21.93
CA ASP A 101 -6.37 -1.52 -22.05
C ASP A 101 -6.69 -0.93 -20.66
N THR A 102 -6.21 0.30 -20.45
CA THR A 102 -6.30 1.03 -19.18
C THR A 102 -7.41 2.09 -19.12
N GLY A 103 -8.11 2.32 -20.23
CA GLY A 103 -8.91 3.53 -20.45
C GLY A 103 -10.00 3.79 -19.41
N CYS A 104 -10.66 2.75 -18.89
CA CYS A 104 -11.80 2.88 -17.98
C CYS A 104 -11.54 2.51 -16.52
N TRP A 105 -10.29 2.26 -16.10
CA TRP A 105 -10.01 1.64 -14.80
C TRP A 105 -10.45 2.45 -13.59
N ALA A 106 -10.15 3.76 -13.55
CA ALA A 106 -10.60 4.63 -12.46
C ALA A 106 -12.12 4.55 -12.25
N ALA A 107 -12.87 4.46 -13.34
CA ALA A 107 -14.32 4.37 -13.31
C ALA A 107 -14.88 2.97 -13.06
N GLN A 108 -14.05 1.93 -13.11
CA GLN A 108 -14.42 0.55 -12.76
C GLN A 108 -14.20 0.25 -11.28
N LEU A 109 -13.25 0.93 -10.64
CA LEU A 109 -12.99 0.75 -9.22
C LEU A 109 -14.19 1.20 -8.38
N ARG A 110 -14.65 0.32 -7.50
CA ARG A 110 -15.71 0.57 -6.53
C ARG A 110 -15.16 0.36 -5.13
N LEU A 111 -15.46 1.31 -4.25
CA LEU A 111 -15.18 1.23 -2.83
C LEU A 111 -16.47 1.43 -2.07
N ASN A 112 -16.83 0.44 -1.24
CA ASN A 112 -18.12 0.40 -0.55
C ASN A 112 -19.29 0.58 -1.53
N GLY A 113 -19.22 -0.09 -2.69
CA GLY A 113 -20.23 -0.03 -3.76
C GLY A 113 -20.26 1.28 -4.55
N ARG A 114 -19.48 2.30 -4.18
CA ARG A 114 -19.48 3.60 -4.87
C ARG A 114 -18.36 3.68 -5.90
N SER A 115 -18.69 4.22 -7.07
CA SER A 115 -17.71 4.46 -8.14
C SER A 115 -16.71 5.53 -7.74
N PHE A 116 -15.44 5.30 -8.10
CA PHE A 116 -14.38 6.31 -8.16
C PHE A 116 -14.64 7.31 -9.32
N ARG A 117 -15.83 7.92 -9.36
CA ARG A 117 -16.22 8.93 -10.37
C ARG A 117 -15.85 10.33 -9.88
N TYR A 118 -15.13 11.07 -10.73
CA TYR A 118 -14.81 12.49 -10.64
C TYR A 118 -14.13 12.89 -9.31
N PHE A 119 -12.81 12.96 -9.35
CA PHE A 119 -12.04 13.59 -8.30
C PHE A 119 -12.03 15.10 -8.49
N SER A 120 -12.81 15.82 -7.67
CA SER A 120 -12.46 17.22 -7.40
C SER A 120 -11.08 17.25 -6.72
N ALA A 121 -10.36 18.37 -6.81
CA ALA A 121 -9.07 18.54 -6.13
C ALA A 121 -9.15 18.15 -4.64
N THR A 122 -10.25 18.51 -3.97
CA THR A 122 -10.52 18.15 -2.58
C THR A 122 -10.68 16.64 -2.37
N ARG A 123 -11.31 15.91 -3.30
CA ARG A 123 -11.42 14.44 -3.21
C ARG A 123 -10.08 13.77 -3.47
N LEU A 124 -9.26 14.30 -4.36
CA LEU A 124 -7.94 13.73 -4.68
C LEU A 124 -6.99 13.87 -3.50
N GLN A 125 -7.05 15.03 -2.86
CA GLN A 125 -6.39 15.32 -1.59
C GLN A 125 -6.81 14.37 -0.46
N ARG A 126 -8.11 14.01 -0.39
CA ARG A 126 -8.60 12.99 0.56
C ARG A 126 -8.00 11.61 0.26
N LEU A 127 -8.02 11.21 -1.01
CA LEU A 127 -7.46 9.94 -1.45
C LEU A 127 -5.98 9.84 -1.09
N CYS A 128 -5.23 10.91 -1.33
CA CYS A 128 -3.82 11.05 -1.00
C CYS A 128 -3.57 11.56 0.43
N GLY A 129 -4.48 11.26 1.37
CA GLY A 129 -4.35 11.57 2.79
C GLY A 129 -3.13 10.89 3.44
N VAL A 130 -3.31 10.10 4.49
CA VAL A 130 -2.17 9.36 5.06
C VAL A 130 -1.66 8.34 4.04
N PRO A 131 -0.36 8.37 3.66
CA PRO A 131 0.19 7.39 2.75
C PRO A 131 0.00 5.96 3.29
N HIS A 132 -0.67 5.13 2.50
CA HIS A 132 -0.94 3.73 2.81
C HIS A 132 -0.98 2.89 1.54
N TRP A 133 -0.43 1.68 1.58
CA TRP A 133 -0.27 0.83 0.38
C TRP A 133 -1.62 0.44 -0.25
N ARG A 134 -2.65 0.19 0.57
CA ARG A 134 -4.02 -0.14 0.09
C ARG A 134 -4.66 0.98 -0.76
N ARG A 135 -4.18 2.21 -0.63
CA ARG A 135 -4.66 3.35 -1.44
C ARG A 135 -4.01 3.39 -2.82
N LEU A 136 -2.87 2.71 -3.00
CA LEU A 136 -2.13 2.71 -4.26
C LEU A 136 -2.98 2.20 -5.42
N ALA A 137 -3.87 1.22 -5.18
CA ALA A 137 -4.79 0.75 -6.20
C ALA A 137 -5.59 1.88 -6.85
N CYS A 138 -6.12 2.78 -6.02
CA CYS A 138 -6.90 3.91 -6.50
C CYS A 138 -6.06 4.94 -7.24
N LEU A 139 -4.85 5.20 -6.73
CA LEU A 139 -3.93 6.17 -7.32
C LEU A 139 -3.43 5.72 -8.69
N PHE A 140 -3.04 4.45 -8.82
CA PHE A 140 -2.61 3.89 -10.08
C PHE A 140 -3.76 3.75 -11.08
N ALA A 141 -4.96 3.38 -10.64
CA ALA A 141 -6.14 3.35 -11.51
C ALA A 141 -6.48 4.73 -12.08
N LEU A 142 -6.29 5.80 -11.29
CA LEU A 142 -6.48 7.18 -11.74
C LEU A 142 -5.36 7.64 -12.68
N LEU A 143 -4.11 7.28 -12.39
CA LEU A 143 -2.95 7.59 -13.24
C LEU A 143 -3.00 6.92 -14.61
N ALA A 144 -3.44 5.67 -14.65
CA ALA A 144 -3.54 4.88 -15.86
C ALA A 144 -4.84 5.11 -16.63
N SER A 145 -5.82 5.87 -16.11
CA SER A 145 -7.03 6.12 -16.88
C SER A 145 -6.76 6.98 -18.12
N GLU A 146 -7.38 6.67 -19.25
CA GLU A 146 -7.24 7.47 -20.48
C GLU A 146 -8.35 8.53 -20.61
N ARG A 147 -9.16 8.72 -19.56
CA ARG A 147 -10.29 9.64 -19.57
C ARG A 147 -9.81 11.09 -19.54
N PRO A 148 -10.27 11.94 -20.48
CA PRO A 148 -9.92 13.36 -20.48
C PRO A 148 -10.29 14.09 -19.19
N SER A 149 -11.37 13.67 -18.53
CA SER A 149 -11.83 14.24 -17.26
C SER A 149 -10.83 14.09 -16.11
N ASP A 150 -9.91 13.13 -16.19
CA ASP A 150 -8.98 12.81 -15.12
C ASP A 150 -7.61 13.49 -15.30
N TYR A 151 -7.37 14.18 -16.42
CA TYR A 151 -6.09 14.79 -16.77
C TYR A 151 -5.51 15.71 -15.69
N ALA A 152 -6.35 16.58 -15.10
CA ALA A 152 -5.92 17.47 -14.03
C ALA A 152 -5.45 16.70 -12.78
N SER A 153 -6.18 15.64 -12.42
CA SER A 153 -5.84 14.76 -11.30
C SER A 153 -4.56 13.97 -11.58
N GLN A 154 -4.38 13.47 -12.79
CA GLN A 154 -3.18 12.77 -13.23
C GLN A 154 -1.96 13.68 -13.20
N LYS A 155 -2.07 14.90 -13.74
CA LYS A 155 -0.98 15.87 -13.75
C LYS A 155 -0.51 16.20 -12.32
N TRP A 156 -1.45 16.34 -11.39
CA TRP A 156 -1.12 16.51 -9.98
C TRP A 156 -0.49 15.25 -9.39
N LEU A 157 -1.07 14.06 -9.64
CA LEU A 157 -0.55 12.79 -9.14
C LEU A 157 0.86 12.50 -9.63
N ARG A 158 1.17 12.72 -10.91
CA ARG A 158 2.51 12.49 -11.47
C ARG A 158 3.60 13.30 -10.76
N ARG A 159 3.25 14.43 -10.14
CA ARG A 159 4.18 15.25 -9.34
C ARG A 159 4.40 14.70 -7.93
N GLU A 160 3.38 14.08 -7.36
CA GLU A 160 3.32 13.75 -5.93
C GLU A 160 3.51 12.23 -5.66
N LEU A 161 3.26 11.39 -6.67
CA LEU A 161 3.20 9.94 -6.53
C LEU A 161 4.51 9.35 -6.02
N THR A 162 5.65 9.81 -6.51
CA THR A 162 6.96 9.29 -6.09
C THR A 162 7.15 9.47 -4.58
N VAL A 163 6.90 10.66 -4.06
CA VAL A 163 7.01 10.94 -2.62
C VAL A 163 5.97 10.14 -1.83
N TYR A 164 4.75 10.01 -2.37
CA TYR A 164 3.70 9.20 -1.76
C TYR A 164 4.11 7.72 -1.64
N VAL A 165 4.62 7.11 -2.71
CA VAL A 165 5.10 5.72 -2.74
C VAL A 165 6.26 5.55 -1.76
N LEU A 166 7.22 6.49 -1.73
CA LEU A 166 8.32 6.44 -0.77
C LEU A 166 7.82 6.49 0.68
N CYS A 167 6.77 7.27 0.97
CA CYS A 167 6.14 7.30 2.31
C CYS A 167 5.41 6.00 2.63
N VAL A 168 4.68 5.42 1.66
CA VAL A 168 4.07 4.09 1.81
C VAL A 168 5.13 3.05 2.17
N CYS A 169 6.29 3.13 1.53
CA CYS A 169 7.40 2.21 1.74
C CYS A 169 8.07 2.31 3.12
N LEU A 170 7.79 3.36 3.91
CA LEU A 170 8.20 3.43 5.30
C LEU A 170 7.38 2.49 6.21
N GLU A 171 6.17 2.14 5.78
CA GLU A 171 5.11 1.50 6.58
C GLU A 171 4.62 0.20 5.94
N LEU A 172 5.44 -0.49 5.15
CA LEU A 172 5.02 -1.78 4.60
C LEU A 172 4.84 -2.80 5.73
N PRO A 173 3.85 -3.71 5.62
CA PRO A 173 3.62 -4.73 6.64
C PRO A 173 4.87 -5.55 6.94
N GLY A 174 5.10 -5.91 8.19
CA GLY A 174 6.11 -6.90 8.61
C GLY A 174 7.54 -6.69 8.09
N LEU A 175 7.96 -5.46 7.79
CA LEU A 175 9.29 -5.14 7.22
C LEU A 175 9.54 -5.69 5.80
N VAL A 176 8.49 -5.81 4.96
CA VAL A 176 8.66 -6.11 3.52
C VAL A 176 9.74 -5.20 2.91
N ASP A 177 10.67 -5.78 2.13
CA ASP A 177 11.66 -4.99 1.38
C ASP A 177 10.93 -4.08 0.36
N PRO A 178 11.03 -2.75 0.51
CA PRO A 178 10.41 -1.80 -0.41
C PRO A 178 10.80 -1.98 -1.87
N VAL A 179 11.97 -2.55 -2.15
CA VAL A 179 12.45 -2.76 -3.52
C VAL A 179 11.57 -3.72 -4.30
N VAL A 180 10.94 -4.70 -3.64
CA VAL A 180 10.05 -5.64 -4.33
C VAL A 180 8.84 -4.93 -4.92
N LEU A 181 8.27 -3.97 -4.17
CA LEU A 181 7.18 -3.13 -4.68
C LEU A 181 7.69 -2.22 -5.80
N TYR A 182 8.84 -1.56 -5.61
CA TYR A 182 9.45 -0.70 -6.62
C TYR A 182 9.67 -1.43 -7.95
N ASN A 183 10.23 -2.64 -7.95
CA ASN A 183 10.51 -3.38 -9.18
C ASN A 183 9.23 -3.67 -9.99
N VAL A 184 8.10 -3.95 -9.31
CA VAL A 184 6.80 -4.14 -9.99
C VAL A 184 6.27 -2.82 -10.54
N LEU A 185 6.47 -1.71 -9.82
CA LEU A 185 6.06 -0.39 -10.27
C LEU A 185 6.93 0.16 -11.40
N GLU A 186 8.23 -0.15 -11.40
CA GLU A 186 9.15 0.21 -12.48
C GLU A 186 8.78 -0.53 -13.76
N GLU A 187 8.46 -1.83 -13.67
CA GLU A 187 7.94 -2.57 -14.83
C GLU A 187 6.68 -1.89 -15.38
N ALA A 188 5.72 -1.54 -14.53
CA ALA A 188 4.52 -0.80 -14.95
C ALA A 188 4.82 0.58 -15.57
N ASN A 189 5.85 1.26 -15.05
CA ASN A 189 6.31 2.55 -15.55
C ASN A 189 6.97 2.42 -16.94
N HIS A 190 7.77 1.38 -17.16
CA HIS A 190 8.39 1.04 -18.44
C HIS A 190 7.35 0.73 -19.53
N GLN A 191 6.21 0.16 -19.16
CA GLN A 191 5.07 -0.03 -20.08
C GLN A 191 4.36 1.29 -20.46
N GLY A 192 4.80 2.44 -19.93
CA GLY A 192 4.26 3.77 -20.25
C GLY A 192 2.91 4.10 -19.60
N LYS A 193 2.31 3.14 -18.87
CA LYS A 193 0.93 3.26 -18.33
C LYS A 193 0.78 4.26 -17.20
N LEU A 194 1.87 4.64 -16.53
CA LEU A 194 1.87 5.65 -15.47
C LEU A 194 2.18 7.07 -15.97
N GLY A 195 2.65 7.18 -17.23
CA GLY A 195 3.22 8.41 -17.79
C GLY A 195 4.50 8.85 -17.08
N THR A 196 5.01 10.03 -17.42
CA THR A 196 6.25 10.55 -16.81
C THR A 196 6.03 10.97 -15.36
N LEU A 197 6.61 10.20 -14.44
CA LEU A 197 6.58 10.48 -13.00
C LEU A 197 7.72 11.42 -12.59
N ALA A 198 7.41 12.43 -11.77
CA ALA A 198 8.41 13.38 -11.28
C ALA A 198 9.34 12.71 -10.26
N ASP A 199 10.65 12.95 -10.39
CA ASP A 199 11.71 12.45 -9.50
C ASP A 199 11.71 10.93 -9.28
N TRP A 200 11.11 10.16 -10.20
CA TRP A 200 11.05 8.71 -10.10
C TRP A 200 12.47 8.12 -10.13
N PRO A 201 12.82 7.21 -9.21
CA PRO A 201 14.16 6.64 -9.16
C PRO A 201 14.51 5.85 -10.41
N LYS A 202 15.73 6.00 -10.89
CA LYS A 202 16.22 5.32 -12.10
C LYS A 202 16.69 3.88 -11.83
N SER A 203 16.85 3.53 -10.56
CA SER A 203 17.30 2.20 -10.13
C SER A 203 16.80 1.85 -8.74
N SER A 204 16.83 0.56 -8.41
CA SER A 204 16.52 0.05 -7.08
C SER A 204 17.43 0.64 -5.99
N ASP A 205 18.68 0.95 -6.32
CA ASP A 205 19.63 1.57 -5.38
C ASP A 205 19.29 3.03 -5.13
N GLU A 206 18.94 3.81 -6.16
CA GLU A 206 18.45 5.17 -5.98
C GLU A 206 17.16 5.18 -5.15
N PHE A 207 16.25 4.23 -5.41
CA PHE A 207 15.02 4.07 -4.63
C PHE A 207 15.31 3.81 -3.14
N ARG A 208 16.22 2.88 -2.84
CA ARG A 208 16.68 2.61 -1.46
C ARG A 208 17.29 3.85 -0.80
N GLN A 209 18.14 4.59 -1.51
CA GLN A 209 18.75 5.82 -0.99
C GLN A 209 17.69 6.87 -0.64
N LYS A 210 16.65 7.05 -1.48
CA LYS A 210 15.56 7.98 -1.19
C LYS A 210 14.76 7.56 0.04
N ILE A 211 14.45 6.28 0.21
CA ILE A 211 13.80 5.76 1.43
C ILE A 211 14.66 6.01 2.67
N GLN A 212 15.96 5.70 2.60
CA GLN A 212 16.88 5.94 3.71
C GLN A 212 16.97 7.43 4.07
N ARG A 213 16.95 8.32 3.07
CA ARG A 213 16.90 9.77 3.29
C ARG A 213 15.61 10.16 4.01
N LEU A 214 14.44 9.64 3.62
CA LEU A 214 13.19 9.91 4.33
C LEU A 214 13.21 9.40 5.77
N ARG A 215 13.76 8.20 6.03
CA ARG A 215 13.95 7.68 7.39
C ARG A 215 14.80 8.61 8.24
N ARG A 216 15.90 9.15 7.68
CA ARG A 216 16.75 10.12 8.39
C ARG A 216 16.00 11.42 8.69
N ILE A 217 15.18 11.90 7.75
CA ILE A 217 14.35 13.11 7.96
C ILE A 217 13.34 12.84 9.08
N GLN A 218 12.63 11.72 9.03
CA GLN A 218 11.70 11.28 10.06
C GLN A 218 12.38 11.23 11.44
N GLN A 219 13.52 10.55 11.56
CA GLN A 219 14.29 10.45 12.81
C GLN A 219 14.71 11.82 13.34
N ARG A 220 15.12 12.75 12.46
CA ARG A 220 15.49 14.12 12.86
C ARG A 220 14.29 14.92 13.35
N LEU A 221 13.11 14.76 12.74
CA LEU A 221 11.88 15.40 13.19
C LEU A 221 11.42 14.82 14.54
N ILE A 222 11.62 13.52 14.76
CA ILE A 222 11.35 12.87 16.06
C ILE A 222 12.30 13.39 17.14
N ALA A 223 13.62 13.37 16.87
CA ALA A 223 14.64 13.82 17.82
C ALA A 223 14.47 15.30 18.22
N ARG A 224 13.88 16.11 17.34
CA ARG A 224 13.56 17.53 17.61
C ARG A 224 12.19 17.75 18.25
N GLY A 225 11.42 16.70 18.53
CA GLY A 225 10.11 16.78 19.17
C GLY A 225 8.95 17.24 18.27
N TRP A 226 9.21 17.48 16.98
CA TRP A 226 8.17 17.82 15.99
C TRP A 226 7.21 16.65 15.76
N ILE A 227 7.74 15.43 15.78
CA ILE A 227 6.99 14.18 15.71
C ILE A 227 7.20 13.45 17.04
N ARG A 228 6.11 13.17 17.77
CA ARG A 228 6.21 12.48 19.08
C ARG A 228 6.22 10.97 18.89
N GLU A 229 5.23 10.48 18.16
CA GLU A 229 5.02 9.07 17.92
C GLU A 229 4.64 8.86 16.47
N TRP A 230 4.92 7.69 15.92
CA TRP A 230 4.61 7.41 14.52
C TRP A 230 3.18 6.89 14.32
N ARG A 231 2.20 7.67 14.78
CA ARG A 231 0.77 7.36 14.65
C ARG A 231 0.17 8.00 13.41
N HIS A 232 -1.09 7.70 13.13
CA HIS A 232 -1.83 8.22 11.97
C HIS A 232 -1.71 9.74 11.78
N GLN A 233 -1.83 10.52 12.86
CA GLN A 233 -1.80 11.98 12.78
C GLN A 233 -0.40 12.51 12.40
N GLU A 234 0.64 11.95 13.00
CA GLU A 234 2.03 12.30 12.72
C GLU A 234 2.49 11.84 11.35
N ARG A 235 2.01 10.70 10.86
CA ARG A 235 2.23 10.26 9.47
C ARG A 235 1.62 11.24 8.47
N LEU A 236 0.42 11.75 8.75
CA LEU A 236 -0.20 12.79 7.92
C LEU A 236 0.63 14.08 7.96
N LEU A 237 1.03 14.50 9.15
CA LEU A 237 1.87 15.70 9.33
C LEU A 237 3.18 15.55 8.55
N PHE A 238 3.85 14.40 8.65
CA PHE A 238 5.08 14.12 7.92
C PHE A 238 4.88 14.22 6.40
N TRP A 239 3.84 13.55 5.88
CA TRP A 239 3.45 13.66 4.47
C TRP A 239 3.25 15.11 4.02
N HIS A 240 2.60 15.94 4.85
CA HIS A 240 2.44 17.37 4.54
C HIS A 240 3.75 18.15 4.57
N LEU A 241 4.61 17.90 5.56
CA LEU A 241 5.90 18.59 5.66
C LEU A 241 6.79 18.32 4.44
N LEU A 242 6.76 17.12 3.88
CA LEU A 242 7.51 16.79 2.66
C LEU A 242 7.07 17.62 1.44
N ARG A 243 5.84 18.15 1.45
CA ARG A 243 5.29 18.99 0.38
C ARG A 243 5.55 20.48 0.61
N GLU A 244 6.06 20.86 1.77
CA GLU A 244 6.48 22.23 2.11
C GLU A 244 8.00 22.26 2.36
N PRO A 245 8.84 22.21 1.32
CA PRO A 245 10.30 22.02 1.46
C PRO A 245 10.97 23.12 2.28
N LEU A 246 10.51 24.37 2.17
CA LEU A 246 11.04 25.48 2.96
C LEU A 246 10.74 25.32 4.46
N LEU A 247 9.51 24.89 4.79
CA LEU A 247 9.13 24.62 6.16
C LEU A 247 9.90 23.41 6.71
N LEU A 248 10.02 22.35 5.93
CA LEU A 248 10.79 21.17 6.32
C LEU A 248 12.24 21.52 6.61
N VAL A 249 12.90 22.30 5.74
CA VAL A 249 14.27 22.76 5.97
C VAL A 249 14.34 23.56 7.28
N ARG A 250 13.42 24.51 7.49
CA ARG A 250 13.37 25.30 8.73
C ARG A 250 13.23 24.43 9.99
N LEU A 251 12.39 23.39 9.96
CA LEU A 251 12.21 22.47 11.10
C LEU A 251 13.43 21.55 11.31
N LEU A 252 14.19 21.26 10.26
CA LEU A 252 15.39 20.42 10.32
C LEU A 252 16.65 21.20 10.72
N THR A 253 16.74 22.50 10.40
CA THR A 253 17.92 23.33 10.65
C THR A 253 17.76 24.28 11.83
N GLY A 254 16.54 24.77 12.09
CA GLY A 254 16.27 25.70 13.18
C GLY A 254 16.17 25.00 14.54
N SER A 255 16.64 25.68 15.60
CA SER A 255 16.10 25.47 16.95
C SER A 255 14.62 25.89 16.95
N PRO A 256 13.75 25.32 17.81
CA PRO A 256 12.36 25.77 17.93
C PRO A 256 12.34 27.23 18.40
N SER A 257 12.45 28.16 17.46
CA SER A 257 12.22 29.60 17.63
C SER A 257 10.78 29.80 18.08
N GLY A 258 10.54 30.73 19.02
CA GLY A 258 9.23 31.00 19.63
C GLY A 258 8.06 31.21 18.65
N ASP A 259 8.35 31.54 17.39
CA ASP A 259 7.33 31.81 16.35
C ASP A 259 6.63 30.55 15.80
N LEU A 260 7.27 29.37 15.88
CA LEU A 260 6.74 28.12 15.34
C LEU A 260 6.47 27.13 16.47
N ASN A 261 5.27 27.20 17.04
CA ASN A 261 4.78 26.15 17.92
C ASN A 261 4.29 24.95 17.09
N ARG A 262 4.54 23.73 17.57
CA ARG A 262 3.94 22.49 17.06
C ARG A 262 2.42 22.61 16.91
N ASP A 263 1.75 23.31 17.83
CA ASP A 263 0.29 23.51 17.73
C ASP A 263 -0.09 24.22 16.42
N HIS A 264 0.70 25.19 15.96
CA HIS A 264 0.48 25.86 14.67
C HIS A 264 0.63 24.87 13.50
N LEU A 265 1.64 24.00 13.52
CA LEU A 265 1.82 22.95 12.50
C LEU A 265 0.65 21.97 12.50
N CYS A 266 0.31 21.44 13.69
CA CYS A 266 -0.82 20.56 13.86
C CYS A 266 -2.10 21.22 13.39
N ASN A 267 -2.26 22.54 13.55
CA ASN A 267 -3.50 23.21 13.18
C ASN A 267 -3.61 23.83 11.78
N ARG A 268 -2.48 23.99 11.09
CA ARG A 268 -2.42 23.96 9.62
C ARG A 268 -2.77 22.57 9.07
N ALA A 269 -2.23 21.51 9.67
CA ALA A 269 -2.57 20.14 9.31
C ALA A 269 -4.00 19.75 9.73
N ARG A 270 -4.65 20.44 10.68
CA ARG A 270 -6.00 20.08 11.18
C ARG A 270 -7.06 20.11 10.08
N LEU A 271 -7.00 21.06 9.16
CA LEU A 271 -7.96 21.10 8.04
C LEU A 271 -7.87 19.82 7.21
N TRP A 272 -6.65 19.31 7.03
CA TRP A 272 -6.37 18.07 6.33
C TRP A 272 -6.68 16.83 7.18
N LEU A 273 -6.36 16.84 8.49
CA LEU A 273 -6.72 15.79 9.44
C LEU A 273 -8.23 15.63 9.50
N ARG A 274 -9.00 16.72 9.65
CA ARG A 274 -10.46 16.69 9.62
C ARG A 274 -10.98 16.21 8.27
N GLN A 275 -10.29 16.57 7.20
CA GLN A 275 -10.69 16.15 5.86
C GLN A 275 -10.42 14.66 5.61
N ALA A 276 -9.34 14.10 6.19
CA ALA A 276 -9.02 12.67 6.17
C ALA A 276 -9.84 11.85 7.19
N GLN A 277 -10.25 12.45 8.32
CA GLN A 277 -11.07 11.82 9.37
C GLN A 277 -12.57 11.83 9.05
N ARG A 278 -13.05 12.77 8.21
CA ARG A 278 -14.41 12.75 7.66
C ARG A 278 -14.68 11.51 6.79
N ASP A 279 -13.63 10.75 6.47
CA ASP A 279 -13.73 9.53 5.70
C ASP A 279 -14.22 8.38 6.59
N ARG A 280 -15.54 8.11 6.55
CA ARG A 280 -16.10 6.77 6.81
C ARG A 280 -15.72 5.74 5.74
N VAL A 281 -14.67 6.02 4.96
CA VAL A 281 -14.07 5.13 3.97
C VAL A 281 -12.72 4.73 4.56
N ASN A 282 -12.78 3.88 5.58
CA ASN A 282 -11.58 3.38 6.21
C ASN A 282 -11.00 2.28 5.30
N PHE A 283 -9.97 2.61 4.53
CA PHE A 283 -9.25 1.63 3.69
C PHE A 283 -8.59 0.54 4.54
N GLU A 284 -8.34 0.80 5.84
CA GLU A 284 -7.79 -0.16 6.80
C GLU A 284 -8.89 -1.06 7.39
N ALA A 285 -10.10 -0.53 7.62
CA ALA A 285 -11.27 -1.27 8.13
C ALA A 285 -12.31 -1.63 7.06
N ALA A 286 -11.92 -1.62 5.79
CA ALA A 286 -12.78 -2.05 4.69
C ALA A 286 -13.03 -3.56 4.84
N GLU A 287 -14.28 -3.94 5.07
CA GLU A 287 -14.67 -5.36 5.20
C GLU A 287 -14.22 -6.15 3.96
N PRO A 288 -13.84 -7.43 4.11
CA PRO A 288 -13.57 -8.30 2.97
C PRO A 288 -14.69 -8.22 1.92
N GLY A 289 -14.34 -8.08 0.64
CA GLY A 289 -15.31 -7.97 -0.47
C GLY A 289 -16.01 -6.61 -0.65
N SER A 290 -15.66 -5.59 0.15
CA SER A 290 -16.11 -4.20 -0.04
C SER A 290 -15.50 -3.52 -1.28
N TRP A 291 -14.34 -4.01 -1.71
CA TRP A 291 -13.66 -3.64 -2.94
C TRP A 291 -14.16 -4.47 -4.10
N ARG A 292 -14.59 -3.81 -5.16
CA ARG A 292 -15.06 -4.50 -6.36
C ARG A 292 -14.66 -3.77 -7.62
N TRP A 293 -14.53 -4.54 -8.70
CA TRP A 293 -14.28 -4.02 -10.06
C TRP A 293 -15.49 -4.34 -10.93
N CYS A 294 -15.90 -3.39 -11.78
CA CYS A 294 -16.87 -3.65 -12.84
C CYS A 294 -16.14 -4.14 -14.10
N ASP A 295 -16.69 -5.17 -14.77
CA ASP A 295 -16.19 -5.70 -16.04
C ASP A 295 -16.21 -4.61 -17.15
N PRO A 296 -15.12 -4.39 -17.89
CA PRO A 296 -15.07 -3.46 -19.03
C PRO A 296 -16.05 -3.78 -20.15
N THR A 297 -16.38 -5.06 -20.38
CA THR A 297 -17.18 -5.50 -21.53
C THR A 297 -18.68 -5.30 -21.36
N ARG A 298 -19.14 -4.98 -20.14
CA ARG A 298 -20.56 -4.85 -19.81
C ARG A 298 -20.80 -3.59 -19.00
N GLY A 299 -20.83 -2.45 -19.69
CA GLY A 299 -21.31 -1.20 -19.13
C GLY A 299 -22.69 -1.41 -18.47
N GLY A 300 -22.72 -1.45 -17.13
CA GLY A 300 -23.94 -1.66 -16.34
C GLY A 300 -24.02 -2.95 -15.53
N SER A 301 -23.05 -3.87 -15.61
CA SER A 301 -23.10 -5.10 -14.80
C SER A 301 -22.80 -4.86 -13.31
N PRO A 302 -23.43 -5.63 -12.39
CA PRO A 302 -23.15 -5.56 -10.97
C PRO A 302 -21.66 -5.83 -10.71
N PRO A 303 -21.08 -5.18 -9.70
CA PRO A 303 -19.65 -5.28 -9.43
C PRO A 303 -19.28 -6.71 -9.07
N PHE A 304 -18.31 -7.30 -9.79
CA PHE A 304 -17.80 -8.63 -9.51
C PHE A 304 -17.10 -8.61 -8.14
N ALA A 305 -17.58 -9.44 -7.21
CA ALA A 305 -16.75 -9.87 -6.10
C ALA A 305 -15.71 -10.83 -6.70
N TRP A 306 -14.43 -10.53 -6.52
CA TRP A 306 -13.34 -11.43 -6.95
C TRP A 306 -13.30 -12.65 -6.03
N VAL A 307 -14.32 -13.51 -6.07
CA VAL A 307 -14.20 -14.88 -5.58
C VAL A 307 -13.61 -15.67 -6.73
N VAL A 308 -12.29 -15.57 -6.91
CA VAL A 308 -11.58 -16.51 -7.78
C VAL A 308 -11.70 -17.88 -7.09
N PRO A 309 -12.32 -18.90 -7.72
CA PRO A 309 -12.26 -20.25 -7.19
C PRO A 309 -10.81 -20.70 -7.37
N TRP A 310 -10.04 -20.73 -6.29
CA TRP A 310 -8.68 -21.26 -6.30
C TRP A 310 -8.75 -22.78 -6.09
N ALA A 311 -8.78 -23.53 -7.20
CA ALA A 311 -8.34 -24.92 -7.23
C ALA A 311 -6.81 -24.95 -7.31
#